data_AF-A0AAW2TH87-F1
#
_entry.id   AF-A0AAW2TH87-F1
#
_cell.length_a   1.000
_cell.length_b   1.000
_cell.length_c   1.000
_cell.angle_alpha   90.00
_cell.angle_beta   90.00
_cell.angle_gamma   90.00
#
_symmetry.space_group_name_H-M   'P 1'
#
loop_
_entity.id
_entity.type
_entity.pdbx_description
1 polymer ?
#
loop_
_entity_poly.entity_id
_entity_poly.type
_entity_poly.pdbx_seq_one_letter_code
_entity_poly.pdbx_strand_id
1 'polypeptide(L)'
;MSKNPLTLIIEINKFNGTNYNDWLRNLRIVLDFENQGYVLDKPLPAILPEGSSPKEHLTFEKWQEDNRKVHNIILASMTNEI
;
A
#
# COMPACT_ATOMS: atom_id res chain seq x y z
N MET A 1 -20.64 -4.27 13.74
CA MET A 1 -19.26 -4.66 13.36
C MET A 1 -18.31 -3.69 14.03
N SER A 2 -17.38 -4.17 14.87
CA SER A 2 -16.32 -3.32 15.41
C SER A 2 -15.47 -2.83 14.24
N LYS A 3 -15.22 -1.52 14.16
CA LYS A 3 -14.31 -0.97 13.15
C LYS A 3 -12.89 -1.42 13.51
N ASN A 4 -12.16 -1.95 12.53
CA ASN A 4 -10.75 -2.30 12.70
C ASN A 4 -9.98 -1.02 13.10
N PRO A 5 -9.17 -1.02 14.18
CA PRO A 5 -8.36 0.14 14.57
C PRO A 5 -7.51 0.72 13.42
N LEU A 6 -7.03 -0.11 12.50
CA LEU A 6 -6.25 0.32 11.34
C LEU A 6 -7.09 1.09 10.32
N THR A 7 -8.34 0.64 10.08
CA THR A 7 -9.23 1.37 9.18
C THR A 7 -9.66 2.71 9.80
N LEU A 8 -9.79 2.78 11.12
CA LEU A 8 -10.03 4.04 11.82
C LEU A 8 -8.87 5.03 11.68
N ILE A 9 -7.62 4.57 11.74
CA ILE A 9 -6.44 5.44 11.57
C ILE A 9 -6.48 6.13 10.20
N ILE A 10 -6.79 5.38 9.14
CA ILE A 10 -6.91 5.93 7.77
C ILE A 10 -8.10 6.88 7.65
N GLU A 11 -9.28 6.49 8.17
CA GLU A 11 -10.50 7.29 8.04
C GLU A 11 -10.40 8.64 8.76
N ILE A 12 -9.78 8.68 9.94
CA ILE A 12 -9.64 9.91 10.75
C ILE A 12 -8.55 10.83 10.19
N ASN A 13 -7.51 10.24 9.56
CA ASN A 13 -6.34 10.98 9.09
C ASN A 13 -6.25 10.97 7.56
N LYS A 14 -7.38 11.08 6.86
CA LYS A 14 -7.39 11.16 5.40
C LYS A 14 -6.51 12.32 4.93
N PHE A 15 -5.82 12.09 3.83
CA PHE A 15 -5.02 13.14 3.20
C PHE A 15 -5.94 14.25 2.72
N ASN A 16 -5.69 15.48 3.20
CA ASN A 16 -6.51 16.66 2.91
C ASN A 16 -5.71 17.77 2.21
N GLY A 17 -4.54 17.44 1.65
CA GLY A 17 -3.63 18.39 1.01
C GLY A 17 -2.66 19.09 1.97
N THR A 18 -2.99 19.21 3.27
CA THR A 18 -2.14 19.95 4.23
C THR A 18 -1.40 19.04 5.24
N ASN A 19 -1.83 17.78 5.38
CA ASN A 19 -1.35 16.86 6.42
C ASN A 19 -0.42 15.74 5.90
N TYR A 20 0.36 15.99 4.84
CA TYR A 20 1.13 14.95 4.14
C TYR A 20 1.99 14.06 5.07
N ASN A 21 2.75 14.66 6.00
CA ASN A 21 3.65 13.89 6.87
C ASN A 21 2.89 12.97 7.83
N ASP A 22 1.79 13.46 8.41
CA ASP A 22 0.95 12.68 9.33
C ASP A 22 0.20 11.57 8.58
N TRP A 23 -0.34 11.91 7.41
CA TRP A 23 -0.98 10.95 6.51
C TRP A 23 0.00 9.84 6.10
N LEU A 24 1.19 10.18 5.63
CA LEU A 24 2.20 9.21 5.20
C LEU A 24 2.66 8.31 6.36
N ARG A 25 2.83 8.87 7.56
CA ARG A 25 3.15 8.10 8.76
C ARG A 25 2.05 7.09 9.09
N ASN A 26 0.80 7.53 9.08
CA ASN A 26 -0.36 6.68 9.36
C ASN A 26 -0.55 5.60 8.29
N LEU A 27 -0.36 5.96 7.02
CA LEU A 27 -0.36 5.01 5.91
C LEU A 27 0.72 3.94 6.09
N ARG A 28 1.95 4.32 6.42
CA ARG A 28 3.04 3.36 6.68
C ARG A 28 2.73 2.40 7.82
N ILE A 29 2.14 2.86 8.92
CA ILE A 29 1.71 1.98 10.03
C ILE A 29 0.75 0.89 9.55
N VAL A 30 -0.23 1.26 8.71
CA VAL A 30 -1.21 0.31 8.18
C VAL A 30 -0.56 -0.66 7.19
N LEU A 31 0.28 -0.16 6.29
CA LEU A 31 0.96 -1.01 5.31
C LEU A 31 1.97 -1.96 5.96
N ASP A 32 2.70 -1.53 6.98
CA ASP A 32 3.63 -2.37 7.72
C ASP A 32 2.89 -3.48 8.47
N PHE A 33 1.73 -3.18 9.04
CA PHE A 33 0.88 -4.19 9.67
C PHE A 33 0.43 -5.28 8.67
N GLU A 34 0.14 -4.89 7.44
CA GLU A 34 -0.24 -5.82 6.35
C GLU A 34 0.98 -6.49 5.68
N ASN A 35 2.21 -6.20 6.11
CA ASN A 35 3.48 -6.63 5.49
C ASN A 35 3.67 -6.12 4.04
N GLN A 36 3.17 -4.94 3.74
CA GLN A 36 3.18 -4.32 2.41
C GLN A 36 3.94 -2.99 2.34
N GLY A 37 4.48 -2.49 3.46
CA GLY A 37 5.22 -1.23 3.50
C GLY A 37 6.38 -1.16 2.50
N TYR A 38 7.02 -2.30 2.22
CA TYR A 38 8.10 -2.42 1.24
C TYR A 38 7.72 -1.96 -0.17
N VAL A 39 6.44 -1.95 -0.53
CA VAL A 39 5.95 -1.49 -1.84
C VAL A 39 6.20 0.01 -2.03
N LEU A 40 6.20 0.81 -0.95
CA LEU A 40 6.47 2.24 -1.03
C LEU A 40 7.95 2.55 -1.27
N ASP A 41 8.84 1.69 -0.77
CA ASP A 41 10.28 1.95 -0.78
C ASP A 41 11.00 1.29 -1.97
N LYS A 42 10.37 0.27 -2.58
CA LYS A 42 10.97 -0.50 -3.68
C LYS A 42 10.34 -0.13 -5.02
N PRO A 43 11.15 0.02 -6.08
CA PRO A 43 10.62 0.20 -7.42
C PRO A 43 9.83 -1.03 -7.85
N LEU A 44 8.87 -0.80 -8.75
CA LEU A 44 8.13 -1.87 -9.43
C LEU A 44 9.16 -2.81 -10.10
N PRO A 45 9.16 -4.12 -9.79
CA PRO A 45 10.06 -5.06 -10.42
C PRO A 45 9.84 -5.00 -11.94
N ALA A 46 10.94 -4.98 -12.68
CA ALA A 46 10.89 -5.10 -14.13
C ALA A 46 10.15 -6.39 -14.53
N ILE A 47 9.59 -6.40 -15.74
CA ILE A 47 8.97 -7.58 -16.33
C ILE A 47 9.94 -8.76 -16.19
N LEU A 48 9.43 -9.91 -15.71
CA LEU A 48 10.24 -11.11 -15.57
C LEU A 48 10.84 -11.54 -16.92
N PRO A 49 12.17 -11.76 -17.00
CA PRO A 49 12.81 -12.26 -18.22
C PRO A 49 12.28 -13.61 -18.66
N GLU A 50 12.43 -13.91 -19.95
CA GLU A 50 12.15 -15.24 -20.47
C GLU A 50 13.11 -16.26 -19.82
N GLY A 51 12.56 -17.35 -19.28
CA GLY A 51 13.32 -18.37 -18.55
C GLY A 51 13.42 -18.15 -17.03
N SER A 52 12.70 -17.18 -16.46
CA SER A 52 12.57 -17.02 -15.01
C SER A 52 12.07 -18.30 -14.32
N SER A 53 12.59 -18.56 -13.14
CA SER A 53 12.23 -19.70 -12.31
C SER A 53 10.82 -19.57 -11.73
N PRO A 54 10.13 -20.69 -11.39
CA PRO A 54 8.83 -20.64 -10.75
C PRO A 54 8.80 -19.78 -9.46
N LYS A 55 9.90 -19.74 -8.72
CA LYS A 55 10.03 -18.92 -7.50
C LYS A 55 10.05 -17.42 -7.80
N GLU A 56 10.70 -17.01 -8.89
CA GLU A 56 10.70 -15.62 -9.36
C GLU A 56 9.30 -15.21 -9.83
N HIS A 57 8.60 -16.09 -10.56
CA HIS A 57 7.20 -15.90 -10.94
C HIS A 57 6.29 -15.66 -9.73
N LEU A 58 6.35 -16.53 -8.72
CA LEU A 58 5.56 -16.38 -7.49
C LEU A 58 5.89 -15.07 -6.74
N THR A 59 7.16 -14.69 -6.69
CA THR A 59 7.59 -13.45 -6.03
C THR A 59 7.04 -12.23 -6.76
N PHE A 60 7.08 -12.23 -8.10
CA PHE A 60 6.54 -11.15 -8.92
C PHE A 60 5.02 -11.05 -8.82
N GLU A 61 4.30 -12.17 -8.87
CA GLU A 61 2.84 -12.20 -8.71
C GLU A 61 2.42 -11.65 -7.34
N LYS A 62 3.10 -12.08 -6.26
CA LYS A 62 2.87 -11.56 -4.92
C LYS A 62 3.14 -10.05 -4.86
N TRP A 63 4.24 -9.59 -5.46
CA TRP A 63 4.56 -8.17 -5.51
C TRP A 63 3.45 -7.37 -6.21
N GLN A 64 2.94 -7.87 -7.35
CA GLN A 64 1.84 -7.23 -8.07
C GLN A 64 0.56 -7.18 -7.25
N GLU A 65 0.23 -8.24 -6.52
CA GLU A 65 -0.93 -8.27 -5.63
C GLU A 65 -0.80 -7.26 -4.50
N ASP A 66 0.35 -7.23 -3.83
CA ASP A 66 0.62 -6.28 -2.75
C ASP A 66 0.58 -4.84 -3.28
N ASN A 67 1.14 -4.58 -4.47
CA ASN A 67 1.06 -3.27 -5.12
C ASN A 67 -0.37 -2.82 -5.40
N ARG A 68 -1.23 -3.71 -5.91
CA ARG A 68 -2.67 -3.40 -6.10
C ARG A 68 -3.36 -3.05 -4.79
N LYS A 69 -3.07 -3.77 -3.71
CA LYS A 69 -3.63 -3.52 -2.37
C LYS A 69 -3.17 -2.16 -1.83
N VAL A 70 -1.86 -1.89 -1.87
CA VAL A 70 -1.29 -0.60 -1.43
C VAL A 70 -1.89 0.57 -2.21
N HIS A 71 -2.01 0.45 -3.53
CA HIS A 71 -2.65 1.46 -4.37
C HIS A 71 -4.10 1.76 -3.93
N ASN A 72 -4.89 0.71 -3.67
CA ASN A 72 -6.26 0.87 -3.21
C ASN A 72 -6.34 1.52 -1.81
N ILE A 73 -5.43 1.18 -0.90
CA ILE A 73 -5.34 1.81 0.43
C ILE A 73 -4.99 3.29 0.31
N ILE A 74 -4.02 3.64 -0.55
CA ILE A 74 -3.65 5.04 -0.82
C ILE A 74 -4.88 5.81 -1.28
N LEU A 75 -5.59 5.34 -2.31
CA LEU A 75 -6.79 6.01 -2.82
C LEU A 75 -7.88 6.14 -1.77
N ALA A 76 -8.15 5.09 -0.99
CA ALA A 76 -9.14 5.13 0.09
C ALA A 76 -8.76 6.07 1.24
N SER A 77 -7.46 6.34 1.40
CA SER A 77 -6.92 7.21 2.45
C SER A 77 -6.88 8.69 2.07
N MET A 78 -7.38 9.06 0.90
CA MET A 78 -7.47 10.45 0.44
C MET A 78 -8.90 10.97 0.57
N THR A 79 -9.07 12.28 0.77
CA THR A 79 -10.40 12.90 0.66
C THR A 79 -10.90 12.84 -0.78
N ASN A 80 -12.22 12.70 -0.95
CA ASN A 80 -12.85 12.72 -2.28
C ASN A 80 -12.99 14.13 -2.88
N GLU A 81 -12.56 15.16 -2.15
CA GLU A 81 -12.65 16.55 -2.57
C GLU A 81 -11.51 16.86 -3.55
N ILE A 82 -11.88 17.21 -4.79
CA ILE A 82 -11.02 17.83 -5.81
C ILE A 82 -11.13 19.35 -5.65
#